data_AF-A0A540UX16-F1
#
_entry.id   AF-A0A540UX16-F1
#
_cell.length_a   1.000
_cell.length_b   1.000
_cell.length_c   1.000
_cell.angle_alpha   90.00
_cell.angle_beta   90.00
_cell.angle_gamma   90.00
#
_symmetry.space_group_name_H-M   'P 1'
#
loop_
_entity.id
_entity.type
_entity.pdbx_description
1 polymer ?
#
loop_
_entity_poly.entity_id
_entity_poly.type
_entity_poly.pdbx_seq_one_letter_code
_entity_poly.pdbx_strand_id
1 'polypeptide(L)'
;MKQIKLSIERFWIEPGNFERWCELLSRIPEKTEARSIKEIAKLYLGKDVEEKDKKLDRSKELFGLHGYEYAKLSRNFEIKGVHFLTRADDGYLIRTEEANELVAAYEQQHGWELLLAKQLLRYSPRTRVIMHLLLNDGLFETNGHSLEQLSKWTLRFADALYHPFSSNPDLNDMNFLLHAFKNEALGKDWRDILAQEEIELDEDWMFVGSSGKEPAKTNISSFMRAPMQLFAYLDWFIEADVGIIILNKEKMLEHIDSHFLFSFTNVQSISEIEWLKKKVDEERDDRGFVAIEPLLRKLMERFYPTWEQGLARFVDYYMTKGIREGLFYIADYESGQPRHGRGYLGKREYQLLKLEFQR
;
A
#
# COMPACT_ATOMS: atom_id res chain seq x y z
N MET A 1 -0.14 -12.29 21.59
CA MET A 1 0.40 -11.07 20.99
C MET A 1 1.61 -11.42 20.13
N LYS A 2 1.38 -11.71 18.86
CA LYS A 2 2.46 -11.93 17.91
C LYS A 2 3.09 -10.60 17.49
N GLN A 3 4.39 -10.60 17.31
CA GLN A 3 5.17 -9.42 16.97
C GLN A 3 5.82 -9.62 15.61
N ILE A 4 5.60 -8.67 14.70
CA ILE A 4 6.33 -8.60 13.44
C ILE A 4 7.46 -7.60 13.61
N LYS A 5 8.70 -8.06 13.47
CA LYS A 5 9.86 -7.17 13.55
C LYS A 5 9.94 -6.36 12.26
N LEU A 6 10.13 -5.05 12.39
CA LEU A 6 10.30 -4.12 11.30
C LEU A 6 11.66 -3.43 11.47
N SER A 7 12.58 -3.74 10.55
CA SER A 7 13.83 -3.03 10.44
C SER A 7 13.62 -1.57 10.01
N ILE A 8 14.69 -0.80 10.07
CA ILE A 8 14.74 0.50 9.37
C ILE A 8 14.74 0.19 7.87
N GLU A 9 13.70 0.65 7.17
CA GLU A 9 13.61 0.53 5.72
C GLU A 9 14.54 1.55 5.08
N ARG A 10 15.71 1.08 4.66
CA ARG A 10 16.77 1.94 4.12
C ARG A 10 16.63 2.03 2.61
N PHE A 11 15.95 3.07 2.13
CA PHE A 11 15.90 3.41 0.71
C PHE A 11 17.22 4.01 0.20
N TRP A 12 17.27 4.38 -1.09
CA TRP A 12 18.42 5.08 -1.66
C TRP A 12 18.66 6.43 -0.94
N ILE A 13 19.93 6.75 -0.68
CA ILE A 13 20.29 7.90 0.16
C ILE A 13 20.07 9.22 -0.60
N GLU A 14 20.46 9.26 -1.87
CA GLU A 14 20.40 10.46 -2.71
C GLU A 14 19.00 10.63 -3.28
N PRO A 15 18.17 11.49 -2.69
CA PRO A 15 16.79 11.65 -3.09
C PRO A 15 16.79 12.22 -4.53
N GLY A 16 16.13 11.54 -5.47
CA GLY A 16 16.11 11.86 -6.91
C GLY A 16 16.94 10.90 -7.76
N ASN A 17 17.82 10.09 -7.14
CA ASN A 17 18.53 9.01 -7.81
C ASN A 17 17.76 7.69 -7.70
N PHE A 18 16.57 7.64 -8.31
CA PHE A 18 15.68 6.47 -8.23
C PHE A 18 16.32 5.24 -8.89
N GLU A 19 17.11 5.46 -9.95
CA GLU A 19 17.82 4.41 -10.70
C GLU A 19 18.77 3.61 -9.82
N ARG A 20 19.22 4.18 -8.68
CA ARG A 20 20.22 3.57 -7.81
C ARG A 20 19.91 2.11 -7.46
N TRP A 21 18.68 1.81 -7.10
CA TRP A 21 18.31 0.43 -6.75
C TRP A 21 18.28 -0.48 -7.97
N CYS A 22 17.83 0.02 -9.11
CA CYS A 22 17.84 -0.68 -10.40
C CYS A 22 19.28 -1.00 -10.84
N GLU A 23 20.21 -0.03 -10.73
CA GLU A 23 21.64 -0.20 -10.99
C GLU A 23 22.29 -1.27 -10.10
N LEU A 24 21.88 -1.35 -8.83
CA LEU A 24 22.41 -2.34 -7.89
C LEU A 24 21.87 -3.73 -8.24
N LEU A 25 20.57 -3.84 -8.51
CA LEU A 25 19.92 -5.11 -8.87
C LEU A 25 20.40 -5.66 -10.21
N SER A 26 20.70 -4.82 -11.20
CA SER A 26 21.21 -5.28 -12.51
C SER A 26 22.60 -5.91 -12.42
N ARG A 27 23.38 -5.57 -11.38
CA ARG A 27 24.70 -6.17 -11.10
C ARG A 27 24.62 -7.44 -10.26
N ILE A 28 23.48 -7.70 -9.63
CA ILE A 28 23.26 -8.89 -8.81
C ILE A 28 22.65 -9.97 -9.71
N PRO A 29 23.29 -11.15 -9.85
CA PRO A 29 22.71 -12.26 -10.62
C PRO A 29 21.38 -12.74 -10.04
N GLU A 30 20.55 -13.37 -10.86
CA GLU A 30 19.28 -13.96 -10.42
C GLU A 30 19.45 -14.98 -9.29
N LYS A 31 20.47 -15.83 -9.44
CA LYS A 31 20.90 -16.80 -8.43
C LYS A 31 22.29 -16.42 -7.94
N THR A 32 22.42 -16.23 -6.63
CA THR A 32 23.68 -15.79 -6.02
C THR A 32 24.33 -16.90 -5.22
N GLU A 33 25.62 -16.72 -4.93
CA GLU A 33 26.38 -17.53 -3.95
C GLU A 33 26.40 -16.87 -2.56
N ALA A 34 25.66 -15.76 -2.39
CA ALA A 34 25.61 -15.00 -1.15
C ALA A 34 24.46 -15.49 -0.26
N ARG A 35 24.73 -15.67 1.04
CA ARG A 35 23.73 -16.02 2.07
C ARG A 35 23.27 -14.81 2.90
N SER A 36 23.88 -13.65 2.65
CA SER A 36 23.57 -12.40 3.36
C SER A 36 23.75 -11.19 2.46
N ILE A 37 23.11 -10.08 2.83
CA ILE A 37 23.29 -8.79 2.15
C ILE A 37 24.73 -8.30 2.20
N LYS A 38 25.47 -8.61 3.29
CA LYS A 38 26.90 -8.28 3.41
C LYS A 38 27.73 -9.04 2.35
N GLU A 39 27.40 -10.30 2.10
CA GLU A 39 28.03 -11.09 1.04
C GLU A 39 27.65 -10.60 -0.35
N ILE A 40 26.40 -10.18 -0.58
CA ILE A 40 25.98 -9.55 -1.86
C ILE A 40 26.84 -8.33 -2.16
N ALA A 41 27.01 -7.44 -1.19
CA ALA A 41 27.81 -6.24 -1.33
C ALA A 41 29.26 -6.55 -1.71
N LYS A 42 29.85 -7.55 -1.04
CA LYS A 42 31.23 -7.95 -1.27
C LYS A 42 31.42 -8.63 -2.63
N LEU A 43 30.61 -9.65 -2.93
CA LEU A 43 30.79 -10.52 -4.10
C LEU A 43 30.39 -9.84 -5.41
N TYR A 44 29.30 -9.05 -5.42
CA TYR A 44 28.73 -8.52 -6.66
C TYR A 44 28.93 -7.02 -6.84
N LEU A 45 29.22 -6.29 -5.76
CA LEU A 45 29.28 -4.82 -5.80
C LEU A 45 30.65 -4.27 -5.42
N GLY A 46 31.60 -5.13 -5.03
CA GLY A 46 32.95 -4.72 -4.63
C GLY A 46 32.97 -3.81 -3.41
N LYS A 47 32.01 -3.96 -2.50
CA LYS A 47 31.84 -3.12 -1.31
C LYS A 47 31.93 -3.95 -0.04
N ASP A 48 32.77 -3.53 0.89
CA ASP A 48 32.75 -4.06 2.26
C ASP A 48 31.73 -3.29 3.10
N VAL A 49 30.80 -4.03 3.73
CA VAL A 49 29.81 -3.47 4.65
C VAL A 49 30.36 -3.53 6.07
N GLU A 50 31.18 -2.55 6.45
CA GLU A 50 31.58 -2.41 7.85
C GLU A 50 30.53 -1.59 8.63
N GLU A 51 29.89 -2.20 9.64
CA GLU A 51 29.05 -1.47 10.61
C GLU A 51 29.93 -0.74 11.63
N LYS A 52 30.87 0.11 11.19
CA LYS A 52 31.78 0.83 12.09
C LYS A 52 31.42 2.28 12.39
N ASP A 53 30.52 2.90 11.63
CA ASP A 53 30.16 4.29 11.87
C ASP A 53 28.67 4.63 11.78
N LYS A 54 28.29 5.64 12.58
CA LYS A 54 26.95 6.26 12.65
C LYS A 54 26.52 6.95 11.35
N LYS A 55 27.39 7.03 10.33
CA LYS A 55 27.04 7.50 8.99
C LYS A 55 26.40 6.35 8.19
N LEU A 56 25.38 6.69 7.41
CA LEU A 56 24.82 5.74 6.47
C LEU A 56 25.83 5.55 5.34
N ASP A 57 26.52 4.41 5.32
CA ASP A 57 27.29 3.99 4.15
C ASP A 57 26.29 3.64 3.03
N ARG A 58 26.60 4.02 1.78
CA ARG A 58 25.80 3.66 0.59
C ARG A 58 25.65 2.15 0.43
N SER A 59 26.53 1.34 1.01
CA SER A 59 26.35 -0.11 1.08
C SER A 59 25.12 -0.52 1.91
N LYS A 60 24.67 0.33 2.86
CA LYS A 60 23.50 0.06 3.69
C LYS A 60 22.17 0.20 2.94
N GLU A 61 22.15 0.82 1.76
CA GLU A 61 20.98 0.86 0.86
C GLU A 61 20.57 -0.55 0.40
N LEU A 62 21.51 -1.49 0.35
CA LEU A 62 21.26 -2.88 -0.03
C LEU A 62 20.36 -3.62 0.95
N PHE A 63 20.35 -3.22 2.23
CA PHE A 63 19.46 -3.84 3.21
C PHE A 63 17.99 -3.59 2.87
N GLY A 64 17.67 -2.46 2.24
CA GLY A 64 16.31 -2.16 1.79
C GLY A 64 15.86 -3.04 0.61
N LEU A 65 16.77 -3.68 -0.12
CA LEU A 65 16.42 -4.64 -1.18
C LEU A 65 15.98 -6.01 -0.62
N HIS A 66 16.35 -6.33 0.62
CA HIS A 66 16.04 -7.63 1.22
C HIS A 66 14.55 -7.73 1.57
N GLY A 67 13.99 -8.93 1.48
CA GLY A 67 12.64 -9.23 1.94
C GLY A 67 12.55 -9.32 3.45
N TYR A 68 12.80 -10.52 3.96
CA TYR A 68 12.61 -10.84 5.37
C TYR A 68 13.68 -11.80 5.89
N GLU A 69 13.84 -11.82 7.22
CA GLU A 69 14.52 -12.90 7.92
C GLU A 69 13.51 -13.66 8.77
N TYR A 70 13.52 -14.99 8.66
CA TYR A 70 12.67 -15.85 9.47
C TYR A 70 13.48 -16.91 10.21
N ALA A 71 13.38 -16.89 11.54
CA ALA A 71 14.02 -17.88 12.40
C ALA A 71 12.98 -18.89 12.91
N LYS A 72 12.80 -20.00 12.17
CA LYS A 72 11.79 -21.06 12.42
C LYS A 72 11.66 -21.48 13.89
N LEU A 73 12.79 -21.72 14.57
CA LEU A 73 12.80 -22.15 15.99
C LEU A 73 12.13 -21.16 16.95
N SER A 74 12.29 -19.87 16.68
CA SER A 74 11.76 -18.80 17.54
C SER A 74 10.50 -18.16 16.97
N ARG A 75 10.06 -18.61 15.78
CA ARG A 75 9.01 -17.98 14.97
C ARG A 75 9.17 -16.46 14.84
N ASN A 76 10.41 -15.98 14.86
CA ASN A 76 10.72 -14.57 14.74
C ASN A 76 10.76 -14.21 13.26
N PHE A 77 9.79 -13.41 12.82
CA PHE A 77 9.72 -12.86 11.47
C PHE A 77 10.13 -11.39 11.50
N GLU A 78 11.10 -11.02 10.66
CA GLU A 78 11.58 -9.66 10.53
C GLU A 78 11.54 -9.19 9.07
N ILE A 79 10.74 -8.17 8.80
CA ILE A 79 10.75 -7.42 7.54
C ILE A 79 12.01 -6.57 7.52
N LYS A 80 12.86 -6.78 6.50
CA LYS A 80 14.14 -6.08 6.32
C LYS A 80 14.08 -4.93 5.33
N GLY A 81 13.20 -5.03 4.33
CA GLY A 81 13.11 -4.11 3.21
C GLY A 81 11.93 -4.46 2.31
N VAL A 82 12.07 -4.26 1.00
CA VAL A 82 10.97 -4.33 0.04
C VAL A 82 10.99 -5.56 -0.88
N HIS A 83 11.61 -6.66 -0.44
CA HIS A 83 11.44 -7.97 -1.08
C HIS A 83 11.87 -8.04 -2.56
N PHE A 84 12.97 -7.39 -2.93
CA PHE A 84 13.64 -7.64 -4.22
C PHE A 84 14.61 -8.84 -4.16
N LEU A 85 15.13 -9.12 -2.98
CA LEU A 85 15.97 -10.28 -2.69
C LEU A 85 15.29 -11.14 -1.62
N THR A 86 15.19 -12.43 -1.89
CA THR A 86 14.66 -13.41 -0.93
C THR A 86 15.62 -14.59 -0.78
N ARG A 87 15.38 -15.45 0.21
CA ARG A 87 16.21 -16.62 0.49
C ARG A 87 15.58 -17.85 -0.17
N ALA A 88 16.38 -18.58 -0.94
CA ALA A 88 16.01 -19.89 -1.46
C ALA A 88 16.17 -20.99 -0.39
N ASP A 89 15.63 -22.17 -0.67
CA ASP A 89 15.66 -23.33 0.25
C ASP A 89 17.08 -23.77 0.64
N ASP A 90 18.05 -23.58 -0.25
CA ASP A 90 19.47 -23.87 -0.03
C ASP A 90 20.20 -22.80 0.82
N GLY A 91 19.47 -21.73 1.20
CA GLY A 91 19.94 -20.65 2.04
C GLY A 91 20.62 -19.49 1.31
N TYR A 92 20.78 -19.57 -0.01
CA TYR A 92 21.33 -18.47 -0.81
C TYR A 92 20.26 -17.42 -1.12
N LEU A 93 20.71 -16.19 -1.35
CA LEU A 93 19.84 -15.11 -1.79
C LEU A 93 19.61 -15.20 -3.30
N ILE A 94 18.39 -14.92 -3.71
CA ILE A 94 17.97 -14.88 -5.11
C ILE A 94 17.17 -13.60 -5.35
N ARG A 95 17.20 -13.12 -6.60
CA ARG A 95 16.27 -12.07 -7.04
C ARG A 95 14.86 -12.64 -7.12
N THR A 96 13.89 -11.89 -6.63
CA THR A 96 12.47 -12.21 -6.84
C THR A 96 12.08 -12.00 -8.30
N GLU A 97 10.90 -12.48 -8.68
CA GLU A 97 10.35 -12.26 -10.01
C GLU A 97 10.20 -10.75 -10.30
N GLU A 98 9.70 -9.99 -9.34
CA GLU A 98 9.55 -8.53 -9.45
C GLU A 98 10.90 -7.81 -9.61
N ALA A 99 11.96 -8.33 -8.97
CA ALA A 99 13.31 -7.79 -9.15
C ALA A 99 13.83 -8.06 -10.57
N ASN A 100 13.54 -9.22 -11.14
CA ASN A 100 13.92 -9.55 -12.52
C ASN A 100 13.15 -8.67 -13.52
N GLU A 101 11.84 -8.48 -13.30
CA GLU A 101 11.02 -7.56 -14.10
C GLU A 101 11.55 -6.13 -14.05
N LEU A 102 11.87 -5.64 -12.85
CA LEU A 102 12.43 -4.29 -12.68
C LEU A 102 13.77 -4.13 -13.40
N VAL A 103 14.66 -5.12 -13.31
CA VAL A 103 15.96 -5.09 -14.01
C VAL A 103 15.77 -5.07 -15.51
N ALA A 104 14.90 -5.94 -16.05
CA ALA A 104 14.62 -5.98 -17.49
C ALA A 104 14.03 -4.64 -17.99
N ALA A 105 13.09 -4.05 -17.25
CA ALA A 105 12.51 -2.75 -17.57
C ALA A 105 13.55 -1.61 -17.51
N TYR A 106 14.46 -1.65 -16.52
CA TYR A 106 15.53 -0.67 -16.38
C TYR A 106 16.54 -0.77 -17.52
N GLU A 107 16.93 -1.98 -17.93
CA GLU A 107 17.83 -2.20 -19.07
C GLU A 107 17.21 -1.72 -20.39
N GLN A 108 15.88 -1.80 -20.52
CA GLN A 108 15.11 -1.25 -21.64
C GLN A 108 14.83 0.25 -21.52
N GLN A 109 15.22 0.88 -20.41
CA GLN A 109 14.98 2.29 -20.08
C GLN A 109 13.50 2.68 -20.15
N HIS A 110 12.60 1.78 -19.75
CA HIS A 110 11.18 2.01 -19.87
C HIS A 110 10.36 1.40 -18.73
N GLY A 111 9.56 2.23 -18.05
CA GLY A 111 8.53 1.79 -17.10
C GLY A 111 9.04 1.24 -15.77
N TRP A 112 10.35 1.27 -15.52
CA TRP A 112 10.97 0.76 -14.30
C TRP A 112 10.60 1.60 -13.07
N GLU A 113 10.36 2.90 -13.24
CA GLU A 113 9.95 3.83 -12.17
C GLU A 113 8.62 3.38 -11.56
N LEU A 114 7.70 2.95 -12.42
CA LEU A 114 6.40 2.47 -12.01
C LEU A 114 6.49 1.11 -11.30
N LEU A 115 7.33 0.20 -11.80
CA LEU A 115 7.58 -1.09 -11.12
C LEU A 115 8.20 -0.88 -9.73
N LEU A 116 9.15 0.04 -9.62
CA LEU A 116 9.76 0.41 -8.33
C LEU A 116 8.72 1.00 -7.37
N ALA A 117 7.86 1.90 -7.85
CA ALA A 117 6.78 2.48 -7.05
C ALA A 117 5.78 1.43 -6.58
N LYS A 118 5.40 0.48 -7.45
CA LYS A 118 4.55 -0.67 -7.09
C LYS A 118 5.20 -1.52 -6.00
N GLN A 119 6.49 -1.83 -6.11
CA GLN A 119 7.19 -2.62 -5.08
C GLN A 119 7.17 -1.95 -3.70
N LEU A 120 7.42 -0.64 -3.65
CA LEU A 120 7.33 0.14 -2.42
C LEU A 120 5.93 0.06 -1.81
N LEU A 121 4.90 0.16 -2.64
CA LEU A 121 3.52 0.00 -2.21
C LEU A 121 3.17 -1.42 -1.77
N ARG A 122 3.80 -2.48 -2.28
CA ARG A 122 3.55 -3.85 -1.79
C ARG A 122 4.17 -4.11 -0.43
N TYR A 123 5.44 -3.70 -0.28
CA TYR A 123 6.30 -4.29 0.74
C TYR A 123 6.87 -3.30 1.76
N SER A 124 6.68 -1.98 1.63
CA SER A 124 7.16 -1.02 2.62
C SER A 124 6.06 -0.58 3.60
N PRO A 125 5.99 -1.09 4.86
CA PRO A 125 4.88 -0.75 5.74
C PRO A 125 4.75 0.74 6.04
N ARG A 126 5.88 1.46 6.16
CA ARG A 126 5.86 2.91 6.39
C ARG A 126 5.37 3.68 5.17
N THR A 127 5.70 3.24 3.97
CA THR A 127 5.16 3.86 2.74
C THR A 127 3.69 3.54 2.59
N ARG A 128 3.31 2.30 2.87
CA ARG A 128 1.92 1.84 2.77
C ARG A 128 0.97 2.61 3.67
N VAL A 129 1.33 2.84 4.94
CA VAL A 129 0.44 3.57 5.86
C VAL A 129 0.22 5.02 5.43
N ILE A 130 1.25 5.69 4.91
CA ILE A 130 1.12 7.06 4.40
C ILE A 130 0.19 7.08 3.18
N MET A 131 0.40 6.18 2.24
CA MET A 131 -0.41 6.11 1.02
C MET A 131 -1.85 5.68 1.31
N HIS A 132 -2.07 4.79 2.28
CA HIS A 132 -3.39 4.46 2.78
C HIS A 132 -4.15 5.71 3.24
N LEU A 133 -3.52 6.54 4.07
CA LEU A 133 -4.15 7.76 4.59
C LEU A 133 -4.48 8.74 3.46
N LEU A 134 -3.57 8.97 2.53
CA LEU A 134 -3.79 9.84 1.37
C LEU A 134 -4.88 9.33 0.43
N LEU A 135 -4.96 8.02 0.22
CA LEU A 135 -6.03 7.38 -0.58
C LEU A 135 -7.41 7.59 0.06
N ASN A 136 -7.46 7.67 1.39
CA ASN A 136 -8.68 7.87 2.17
C ASN A 136 -8.92 9.34 2.54
N ASP A 137 -8.63 10.25 1.60
CA ASP A 137 -8.89 11.70 1.71
C ASP A 137 -7.98 12.44 2.72
N GLY A 138 -6.86 11.83 3.11
CA GLY A 138 -5.78 12.52 3.77
C GLY A 138 -5.04 13.48 2.82
N LEU A 139 -4.39 14.49 3.40
CA LEU A 139 -3.60 15.48 2.67
C LEU A 139 -2.32 15.84 3.41
N PHE A 140 -1.31 16.28 2.68
CA PHE A 140 -0.12 16.90 3.27
C PHE A 140 -0.29 18.40 3.36
N GLU A 141 0.15 18.97 4.47
CA GLU A 141 0.38 20.42 4.59
C GLU A 141 1.89 20.66 4.62
N THR A 142 2.39 21.38 3.61
CA THR A 142 3.82 21.60 3.43
C THR A 142 4.32 22.81 4.22
N ASN A 143 3.41 23.73 4.58
CA ASN A 143 3.75 25.02 5.19
C ASN A 143 4.79 25.81 4.38
N GLY A 144 4.74 25.70 3.04
CA GLY A 144 5.68 26.37 2.12
C GLY A 144 7.05 25.70 2.01
N HIS A 145 7.24 24.54 2.65
CA HIS A 145 8.48 23.77 2.57
C HIS A 145 8.51 22.84 1.36
N SER A 146 9.65 22.76 0.69
CA SER A 146 9.85 21.80 -0.40
C SER A 146 9.95 20.36 0.14
N LEU A 147 9.87 19.39 -0.76
CA LEU A 147 10.01 17.96 -0.44
C LEU A 147 11.40 17.61 0.14
N GLU A 148 12.44 18.41 -0.12
CA GLU A 148 13.74 18.27 0.55
C GLU A 148 13.62 18.47 2.06
N GLN A 149 12.66 19.28 2.49
CA GLN A 149 12.34 19.55 3.88
C GLN A 149 11.15 18.71 4.38
N LEU A 150 10.98 17.47 3.88
CA LEU A 150 9.89 16.57 4.22
C LEU A 150 9.64 16.43 5.74
N SER A 151 10.66 16.58 6.60
CA SER A 151 10.48 16.55 8.06
C SER A 151 9.62 17.69 8.62
N LYS A 152 9.31 18.70 7.81
CA LYS A 152 8.43 19.83 8.14
C LYS A 152 7.00 19.65 7.64
N TRP A 153 6.76 18.64 6.79
CA TRP A 153 5.43 18.35 6.29
C TRP A 153 4.61 17.67 7.38
N THR A 154 3.35 18.04 7.46
CA THR A 154 2.33 17.39 8.29
C THR A 154 1.35 16.64 7.41
N LEU A 155 0.68 15.64 7.98
CA LEU A 155 -0.37 14.87 7.34
C LEU A 155 -1.67 15.12 8.10
N ARG A 156 -2.69 15.64 7.42
CA ARG A 156 -4.04 15.79 7.98
C ARG A 156 -4.92 14.65 7.49
N PHE A 157 -5.63 14.00 8.41
CA PHE A 157 -6.58 12.93 8.11
C PHE A 157 -7.64 12.85 9.20
N ALA A 158 -8.92 12.76 8.82
CA ALA A 158 -10.07 12.67 9.74
C ALA A 158 -10.01 13.72 10.88
N ASP A 159 -9.79 14.99 10.51
CA ASP A 159 -9.63 16.14 11.42
C ASP A 159 -8.44 16.11 12.38
N ALA A 160 -7.61 15.06 12.35
CA ALA A 160 -6.37 14.98 13.11
C ALA A 160 -5.17 15.44 12.27
N LEU A 161 -4.15 15.97 12.97
CA LEU A 161 -2.87 16.40 12.40
C LEU A 161 -1.75 15.49 12.90
N TYR A 162 -0.98 14.94 11.98
CA TYR A 162 0.14 14.03 12.26
C TYR A 162 1.45 14.58 11.70
N HIS A 163 2.56 14.17 12.29
CA HIS A 163 3.93 14.53 11.88
C HIS A 163 4.75 13.27 11.58
N PRO A 164 4.33 12.43 10.60
CA PRO A 164 4.94 11.13 10.33
C PRO A 164 6.42 11.20 9.95
N PHE A 165 6.88 12.35 9.45
CA PHE A 165 8.25 12.58 9.01
C PHE A 165 9.07 13.42 9.98
N SER A 166 8.53 13.79 11.15
CA SER A 166 9.27 14.65 12.08
C SER A 166 10.62 14.05 12.44
N SER A 167 11.68 14.88 12.41
CA SER A 167 13.00 14.48 12.90
C SER A 167 13.07 14.44 14.43
N ASN A 168 12.09 15.02 15.13
CA ASN A 168 11.95 14.91 16.58
C ASN A 168 11.20 13.60 16.89
N PRO A 169 11.84 12.61 17.54
CA PRO A 169 11.19 11.34 17.85
C PRO A 169 9.94 11.47 18.73
N ASP A 170 9.88 12.48 19.59
CA ASP A 170 8.75 12.69 20.51
C ASP A 170 7.51 13.26 19.80
N LEU A 171 7.71 13.91 18.65
CA LEU A 171 6.63 14.43 17.80
C LEU A 171 6.32 13.50 16.62
N ASN A 172 7.14 12.49 16.36
CA ASN A 172 6.98 11.65 15.18
C ASN A 172 5.89 10.58 15.40
N ASP A 173 4.79 10.73 14.67
CA ASP A 173 3.58 9.90 14.77
C ASP A 173 3.66 8.57 13.99
N MET A 174 4.77 8.24 13.33
CA MET A 174 4.84 7.05 12.46
C MET A 174 4.52 5.74 13.20
N ASN A 175 5.02 5.56 14.42
CA ASN A 175 4.74 4.35 15.20
C ASN A 175 3.27 4.25 15.60
N PHE A 176 2.64 5.39 15.92
CA PHE A 176 1.20 5.46 16.18
C PHE A 176 0.41 5.07 14.93
N LEU A 177 0.76 5.63 13.76
CA LEU A 177 0.10 5.30 12.50
C LEU A 177 0.28 3.83 12.11
N LEU A 178 1.49 3.27 12.24
CA LEU A 178 1.75 1.85 12.01
C LEU A 178 0.92 0.95 12.94
N HIS A 179 0.60 1.38 14.15
CA HIS A 179 -0.24 0.62 15.07
C HIS A 179 -1.73 0.77 14.71
N ALA A 180 -2.19 2.01 14.48
CA ALA A 180 -3.58 2.32 14.16
C ALA A 180 -4.04 1.68 12.84
N PHE A 181 -3.15 1.62 11.85
CA PHE A 181 -3.41 1.08 10.50
C PHE A 181 -2.52 -0.13 10.21
N LYS A 182 -2.29 -0.98 11.23
CA LYS A 182 -1.32 -2.09 11.14
C LYS A 182 -1.61 -3.06 9.99
N ASN A 183 -2.89 -3.27 9.69
CA ASN A 183 -3.35 -4.20 8.68
C ASN A 183 -3.08 -3.68 7.27
N GLU A 184 -3.30 -2.39 7.06
CA GLU A 184 -3.09 -1.67 5.82
C GLU A 184 -1.58 -1.47 5.57
N ALA A 185 -0.85 -1.15 6.64
CA ALA A 185 0.61 -1.07 6.64
C ALA A 185 1.25 -2.42 6.28
N LEU A 186 0.80 -3.53 6.85
CA LEU A 186 1.34 -4.86 6.50
C LEU A 186 1.01 -5.24 5.05
N GLY A 187 -0.24 -5.03 4.62
CA GLY A 187 -0.66 -5.38 3.28
C GLY A 187 -0.81 -6.87 3.02
N LYS A 188 -1.31 -7.19 1.82
CA LYS A 188 -1.64 -8.56 1.42
C LYS A 188 -0.40 -9.40 1.15
N ASP A 189 0.58 -8.86 0.42
CA ASP A 189 1.78 -9.63 0.03
C ASP A 189 2.58 -10.14 1.24
N TRP A 190 2.74 -9.31 2.28
CA TRP A 190 3.35 -9.78 3.52
C TRP A 190 2.51 -10.82 4.25
N ARG A 191 1.18 -10.70 4.24
CA ARG A 191 0.30 -11.73 4.84
C ARG A 191 0.41 -13.05 4.11
N ASP A 192 0.49 -13.03 2.78
CA ASP A 192 0.63 -14.24 1.97
C ASP A 192 1.97 -14.93 2.28
N ILE A 193 3.07 -14.16 2.40
CA ILE A 193 4.36 -14.69 2.84
C ILE A 193 4.28 -15.25 4.27
N LEU A 194 3.65 -14.54 5.20
CA LEU A 194 3.48 -15.02 6.57
C LEU A 194 2.69 -16.34 6.61
N ALA A 195 1.64 -16.46 5.79
CA ALA A 195 0.85 -17.68 5.68
C ALA A 195 1.66 -18.85 5.10
N GLN A 196 2.50 -18.60 4.09
CA GLN A 196 3.43 -19.59 3.55
C GLN A 196 4.43 -20.08 4.60
N GLU A 197 4.84 -19.21 5.51
CA GLU A 197 5.73 -19.53 6.65
C GLU A 197 4.97 -20.09 7.88
N GLU A 198 3.67 -20.39 7.73
CA GLU A 198 2.77 -20.90 8.77
C GLU A 198 2.66 -19.97 10.00
N ILE A 199 2.74 -18.66 9.76
CA ILE A 199 2.63 -17.61 10.78
C ILE A 199 1.25 -16.95 10.72
N GLU A 200 0.32 -17.44 11.53
CA GLU A 200 -0.98 -16.79 11.70
C GLU A 200 -0.86 -15.52 12.56
N LEU A 201 -1.59 -14.45 12.27
CA LEU A 201 -1.60 -13.24 13.12
C LEU A 201 -2.86 -13.22 13.99
N ASP A 202 -2.70 -12.96 15.30
CA ASP A 202 -3.82 -12.72 16.22
C ASP A 202 -4.32 -11.27 16.08
N GLU A 203 -5.56 -10.95 16.50
CA GLU A 203 -6.11 -9.59 16.38
C GLU A 203 -5.22 -8.52 17.05
N ASP A 204 -4.51 -8.90 18.12
CA ASP A 204 -3.65 -8.03 18.92
C ASP A 204 -2.20 -7.92 18.40
N TRP A 205 -1.90 -8.44 17.20
CA TRP A 205 -0.54 -8.39 16.67
C TRP A 205 -0.03 -6.96 16.49
N MET A 206 1.29 -6.75 16.52
CA MET A 206 1.88 -5.42 16.32
C MET A 206 3.26 -5.44 15.66
N PHE A 207 3.65 -4.29 15.09
CA PHE A 207 5.01 -4.04 14.67
C PHE A 207 5.92 -3.68 15.85
N VAL A 208 7.09 -4.29 15.89
CA VAL A 208 8.17 -3.97 16.82
C VAL A 208 9.47 -3.74 16.04
N GLY A 209 10.43 -3.01 16.57
CA GLY A 209 11.78 -2.93 16.01
C GLY A 209 12.55 -4.25 16.17
N SER A 210 13.70 -4.37 15.51
CA SER A 210 14.55 -5.58 15.56
C SER A 210 14.92 -6.04 16.97
N SER A 211 15.02 -5.11 17.93
CA SER A 211 15.29 -5.35 19.35
C SER A 211 14.06 -5.74 20.19
N GLY A 212 12.88 -5.83 19.58
CA GLY A 212 11.61 -6.12 20.27
C GLY A 212 10.95 -4.92 20.94
N LYS A 213 11.53 -3.72 20.81
CA LYS A 213 10.95 -2.45 21.28
C LYS A 213 10.12 -1.80 20.17
N GLU A 214 9.72 -0.54 20.31
CA GLU A 214 9.10 0.19 19.20
C GLU A 214 10.01 0.23 17.96
N PRO A 215 9.42 0.25 16.74
CA PRO A 215 10.16 0.49 15.52
C PRO A 215 10.96 1.80 15.60
N ALA A 216 12.17 1.78 15.04
CA ALA A 216 13.04 2.94 15.09
C ALA A 216 12.45 4.12 14.30
N LYS A 217 12.45 5.30 14.93
CA LYS A 217 12.03 6.58 14.36
C LYS A 217 13.18 7.44 13.82
N THR A 218 14.41 7.00 14.05
CA THR A 218 15.62 7.75 13.65
C THR A 218 15.74 7.82 12.13
N ASN A 219 15.98 9.03 11.61
CA ASN A 219 16.16 9.32 10.18
C ASN A 219 14.99 8.93 9.26
N ILE A 220 13.77 8.74 9.79
CA ILE A 220 12.58 8.42 8.97
C ILE A 220 12.41 9.44 7.84
N SER A 221 12.55 10.74 8.11
CA SER A 221 12.46 11.77 7.06
C SER A 221 13.41 11.53 5.90
N SER A 222 14.67 11.25 6.21
CA SER A 222 15.72 11.01 5.21
C SER A 222 15.40 9.79 4.35
N PHE A 223 14.93 8.70 4.97
CA PHE A 223 14.54 7.50 4.23
C PHE A 223 13.28 7.71 3.42
N MET A 224 12.22 8.25 4.03
CA MET A 224 10.92 8.46 3.39
C MET A 224 10.96 9.51 2.27
N ARG A 225 11.98 10.38 2.21
CA ARG A 225 12.12 11.32 1.10
C ARG A 225 12.28 10.62 -0.25
N ALA A 226 12.99 9.49 -0.29
CA ALA A 226 13.19 8.69 -1.50
C ALA A 226 11.86 8.23 -2.14
N PRO A 227 10.99 7.45 -1.46
CA PRO A 227 9.70 7.05 -2.02
C PRO A 227 8.80 8.25 -2.32
N MET A 228 8.77 9.29 -1.46
CA MET A 228 7.92 10.46 -1.71
C MET A 228 8.34 11.22 -2.98
N GLN A 229 9.64 11.31 -3.29
CA GLN A 229 10.10 11.92 -4.52
C GLN A 229 9.81 11.09 -5.76
N LEU A 230 9.88 9.76 -5.67
CA LEU A 230 9.47 8.90 -6.77
C LEU A 230 7.98 9.11 -7.07
N PHE A 231 7.14 9.19 -6.05
CA PHE A 231 5.71 9.43 -6.23
C PHE A 231 5.42 10.83 -6.79
N ALA A 232 6.17 11.85 -6.34
CA ALA A 232 6.10 13.18 -6.93
C ALA A 232 6.54 13.18 -8.41
N TYR A 233 7.60 12.45 -8.75
CA TYR A 233 8.09 12.30 -10.12
C TYR A 233 7.07 11.62 -11.05
N LEU A 234 6.28 10.69 -10.50
CA LEU A 234 5.19 10.01 -11.22
C LEU A 234 3.88 10.82 -11.29
N ASP A 235 3.90 12.10 -10.88
CA ASP A 235 2.74 13.00 -10.81
C ASP A 235 1.61 12.47 -9.90
N TRP A 236 1.93 11.65 -8.89
CA TRP A 236 0.93 11.16 -7.93
C TRP A 236 0.56 12.21 -6.90
N PHE A 237 1.33 13.29 -6.77
CA PHE A 237 1.04 14.39 -5.86
C PHE A 237 0.68 15.63 -6.65
N ILE A 238 -0.44 16.26 -6.29
CA ILE A 238 -0.92 17.52 -6.88
C ILE A 238 -1.14 18.55 -5.79
N GLU A 239 -0.82 19.80 -6.09
CA GLU A 239 -1.09 20.93 -5.21
C GLU A 239 -2.55 21.37 -5.41
N ALA A 240 -3.38 21.16 -4.38
CA ALA A 240 -4.81 21.51 -4.41
C ALA A 240 -5.06 22.96 -4.00
N ASP A 241 -4.19 23.48 -3.12
CA ASP A 241 -4.13 24.87 -2.67
C ASP A 241 -2.69 25.17 -2.21
N VAL A 242 -2.35 26.42 -1.94
CA VAL A 242 -1.01 26.85 -1.54
C VAL A 242 -0.52 26.04 -0.34
N GLY A 243 0.48 25.19 -0.58
CA GLY A 243 1.07 24.33 0.45
C GLY A 243 0.18 23.16 0.90
N ILE A 244 -0.88 22.85 0.16
CA ILE A 244 -1.74 21.68 0.37
C ILE A 244 -1.53 20.70 -0.78
N ILE A 245 -0.94 19.55 -0.46
CA ILE A 245 -0.68 18.49 -1.43
C ILE A 245 -1.64 17.33 -1.17
N ILE A 246 -2.37 16.93 -2.21
CA ILE A 246 -3.25 15.76 -2.19
C ILE A 246 -2.74 14.71 -3.17
N LEU A 247 -3.24 13.49 -3.00
CA LEU A 247 -2.99 12.41 -3.93
C LEU A 247 -3.82 12.58 -5.21
N ASN A 248 -3.15 12.55 -6.36
CA ASN A 248 -3.78 12.43 -7.66
C ASN A 248 -4.25 10.97 -7.86
N LYS A 249 -5.46 10.69 -7.35
CA LYS A 249 -6.04 9.33 -7.38
C LYS A 249 -6.23 8.83 -8.81
N GLU A 250 -6.62 9.70 -9.74
CA GLU A 250 -6.79 9.35 -11.16
C GLU A 250 -5.46 8.90 -11.77
N LYS A 251 -4.40 9.70 -11.59
CA LYS A 251 -3.07 9.35 -12.10
C LYS A 251 -2.50 8.09 -11.47
N MET A 252 -2.74 7.89 -10.18
CA MET A 252 -2.34 6.67 -9.49
C MET A 252 -3.12 5.45 -10.01
N LEU A 253 -4.42 5.58 -10.30
CA LEU A 253 -5.27 4.54 -10.90
C LEU A 253 -4.85 4.17 -12.33
N GLU A 254 -4.42 5.15 -13.13
CA GLU A 254 -3.85 4.87 -14.47
C GLU A 254 -2.58 4.02 -14.37
N HIS A 255 -1.76 4.31 -13.36
CA HIS A 255 -0.44 3.72 -13.18
C HIS A 255 -0.49 2.36 -12.46
N ILE A 256 -1.40 2.21 -11.52
CA ILE A 256 -1.53 1.05 -10.66
C ILE A 256 -2.90 0.43 -10.91
N ASP A 257 -2.90 -0.83 -11.35
CA ASP A 257 -4.11 -1.61 -11.52
C ASP A 257 -4.97 -1.53 -10.24
N SER A 258 -6.27 -1.35 -10.41
CA SER A 258 -7.22 -1.18 -9.33
C SER A 258 -7.20 -2.36 -8.35
N HIS A 259 -6.82 -3.57 -8.78
CA HIS A 259 -6.58 -4.74 -7.91
C HIS A 259 -5.65 -4.42 -6.71
N PHE A 260 -4.64 -3.57 -6.94
CA PHE A 260 -3.65 -3.19 -5.93
C PHE A 260 -4.19 -2.21 -4.89
N LEU A 261 -5.10 -1.33 -5.30
CA LEU A 261 -5.72 -0.33 -4.42
C LEU A 261 -6.68 -0.96 -3.41
N PHE A 262 -7.29 -2.10 -3.74
CA PHE A 262 -8.08 -2.87 -2.76
C PHE A 262 -7.25 -3.30 -1.55
N SER A 263 -5.92 -3.48 -1.69
CA SER A 263 -5.02 -3.77 -0.57
C SER A 263 -4.81 -2.59 0.39
N PHE A 264 -5.26 -1.39 0.03
CA PHE A 264 -5.18 -0.15 0.80
C PHE A 264 -6.54 0.33 1.31
N THR A 265 -7.63 -0.39 1.04
CA THR A 265 -8.98 -0.01 1.53
C THR A 265 -9.37 -0.77 2.79
N ASN A 266 -10.19 -0.11 3.62
CA ASN A 266 -10.55 -0.48 4.99
C ASN A 266 -11.09 -1.93 5.11
N VAL A 267 -10.82 -2.64 6.20
CA VAL A 267 -11.35 -4.01 6.45
C VAL A 267 -12.89 -4.05 6.38
N GLN A 268 -13.55 -2.95 6.79
CA GLN A 268 -15.00 -2.81 6.69
C GLN A 268 -15.48 -2.75 5.24
N SER A 269 -14.77 -2.07 4.33
CA SER A 269 -15.11 -2.05 2.90
C SER A 269 -14.87 -3.40 2.21
N ILE A 270 -13.89 -4.18 2.66
CA ILE A 270 -13.68 -5.56 2.18
C ILE A 270 -14.87 -6.45 2.56
N SER A 271 -15.29 -6.43 3.84
CA SER A 271 -16.44 -7.21 4.30
C SER A 271 -17.76 -6.79 3.66
N GLU A 272 -17.91 -5.50 3.35
CA GLU A 272 -19.09 -4.92 2.71
C GLU A 272 -19.17 -5.29 1.23
N ILE A 273 -18.05 -5.20 0.50
CA ILE A 273 -17.97 -5.57 -0.91
C ILE A 273 -18.09 -7.08 -1.11
N GLU A 274 -17.48 -7.90 -0.24
CA GLU A 274 -17.68 -9.35 -0.27
C GLU A 274 -19.15 -9.72 0.00
N TRP A 275 -19.79 -9.05 0.96
CA TRP A 275 -21.20 -9.23 1.23
C TRP A 275 -22.07 -8.81 0.03
N LEU A 276 -21.77 -7.67 -0.60
CA LEU A 276 -22.48 -7.17 -1.77
C LEU A 276 -22.32 -8.12 -2.95
N LYS A 277 -21.10 -8.55 -3.25
CA LYS A 277 -20.79 -9.52 -4.32
C LYS A 277 -21.57 -10.81 -4.13
N LYS A 278 -21.54 -11.38 -2.93
CA LYS A 278 -22.33 -12.56 -2.57
C LYS A 278 -23.83 -12.34 -2.78
N LYS A 279 -24.35 -11.18 -2.38
CA LYS A 279 -25.78 -10.87 -2.53
C LYS A 279 -26.19 -10.63 -3.97
N VAL A 280 -25.33 -10.04 -4.79
CA VAL A 280 -25.57 -9.95 -6.24
C VAL A 280 -25.63 -11.34 -6.87
N ASP A 281 -24.72 -12.24 -6.51
CA ASP A 281 -24.74 -13.62 -7.02
C ASP A 281 -26.00 -14.40 -6.58
N GLU A 282 -26.50 -14.15 -5.37
CA GLU A 282 -27.73 -14.78 -4.84
C GLU A 282 -29.03 -14.20 -5.42
N GLU A 283 -29.07 -12.90 -5.74
CA GLU A 283 -30.31 -12.17 -6.07
C GLU A 283 -30.42 -11.76 -7.54
N ARG A 284 -29.41 -12.03 -8.37
CA ARG A 284 -29.47 -11.79 -9.81
C ARG A 284 -30.47 -12.73 -10.49
N ASP A 285 -31.16 -12.23 -11.52
CA ASP A 285 -31.98 -13.05 -12.41
C ASP A 285 -31.11 -13.92 -13.33
N ASP A 286 -31.73 -14.81 -14.11
CA ASP A 286 -31.04 -15.71 -15.06
C ASP A 286 -30.22 -14.97 -16.13
N ARG A 287 -30.48 -13.66 -16.31
CA ARG A 287 -29.78 -12.78 -17.28
C ARG A 287 -28.64 -12.01 -16.61
N GLY A 288 -28.51 -12.10 -15.28
CA GLY A 288 -27.47 -11.48 -14.48
C GLY A 288 -27.82 -10.10 -13.92
N PHE A 289 -29.09 -9.68 -13.99
CA PHE A 289 -29.54 -8.38 -13.47
C PHE A 289 -30.04 -8.48 -12.04
N VAL A 290 -29.75 -7.46 -11.22
CA VAL A 290 -30.26 -7.33 -9.84
C VAL A 290 -31.00 -6.01 -9.64
N ALA A 291 -32.06 -6.03 -8.81
CA ALA A 291 -32.78 -4.82 -8.43
C ALA A 291 -31.96 -4.01 -7.41
N ILE A 292 -31.49 -2.83 -7.81
CA ILE A 292 -30.44 -2.13 -7.05
C ILE A 292 -30.94 -1.53 -5.74
N GLU A 293 -32.13 -0.93 -5.73
CA GLU A 293 -32.64 -0.25 -4.53
C GLU A 293 -32.99 -1.24 -3.39
N PRO A 294 -33.66 -2.39 -3.65
CA PRO A 294 -33.83 -3.43 -2.64
C PRO A 294 -32.51 -4.02 -2.12
N LEU A 295 -31.53 -4.22 -2.99
CA LEU A 295 -30.21 -4.74 -2.62
C LEU A 295 -29.47 -3.75 -1.71
N LEU A 296 -29.40 -2.48 -2.10
CA LEU A 296 -28.70 -1.45 -1.34
C LEU A 296 -29.44 -1.05 -0.06
N ARG A 297 -30.75 -1.27 0.04
CA ARG A 297 -31.48 -1.19 1.31
C ARG A 297 -30.89 -2.14 2.35
N LYS A 298 -30.72 -3.42 1.98
CA LYS A 298 -30.16 -4.45 2.86
C LYS A 298 -28.71 -4.11 3.26
N LEU A 299 -27.94 -3.55 2.33
CA LEU A 299 -26.58 -3.07 2.58
C LEU A 299 -26.57 -1.90 3.58
N MET A 300 -27.43 -0.90 3.35
CA MET A 300 -27.58 0.27 4.22
C MET A 300 -27.96 -0.14 5.64
N GLU A 301 -28.98 -0.97 5.80
CA GLU A 301 -29.46 -1.45 7.10
C GLU A 301 -28.36 -2.22 7.86
N ARG A 302 -27.46 -2.90 7.14
CA ARG A 302 -26.41 -3.72 7.73
C ARG A 302 -25.15 -2.93 8.09
N PHE A 303 -24.68 -2.07 7.19
CA PHE A 303 -23.37 -1.42 7.32
C PHE A 303 -23.45 0.09 7.60
N TYR A 304 -24.60 0.72 7.38
CA TYR A 304 -24.85 2.14 7.60
C TYR A 304 -26.09 2.37 8.48
N PRO A 305 -26.16 1.81 9.69
CA PRO A 305 -27.35 1.90 10.55
C PRO A 305 -27.67 3.33 11.00
N THR A 306 -26.72 4.27 10.84
CA THR A 306 -26.86 5.69 11.20
C THR A 306 -27.18 6.58 10.00
N TRP A 307 -27.45 6.03 8.81
CA TRP A 307 -27.81 6.82 7.63
C TRP A 307 -29.24 7.37 7.71
N GLU A 308 -29.38 8.68 7.83
CA GLU A 308 -30.68 9.35 8.02
C GLU A 308 -31.23 10.03 6.76
N GLN A 309 -30.41 10.18 5.71
CA GLN A 309 -30.76 10.94 4.50
C GLN A 309 -31.68 10.18 3.53
N GLY A 310 -32.14 8.98 3.93
CA GLY A 310 -33.08 8.14 3.20
C GLY A 310 -32.43 7.26 2.11
N LEU A 311 -33.12 6.17 1.76
CA LEU A 311 -32.64 5.14 0.83
C LEU A 311 -32.33 5.70 -0.56
N ALA A 312 -33.15 6.63 -1.06
CA ALA A 312 -32.92 7.27 -2.35
C ALA A 312 -31.50 7.86 -2.40
N ARG A 313 -31.16 8.76 -1.46
CA ARG A 313 -29.83 9.37 -1.41
C ARG A 313 -28.73 8.34 -1.17
N PHE A 314 -29.01 7.30 -0.39
CA PHE A 314 -28.06 6.21 -0.16
C PHE A 314 -27.71 5.47 -1.45
N VAL A 315 -28.70 5.12 -2.27
CA VAL A 315 -28.48 4.43 -3.56
C VAL A 315 -27.56 5.26 -4.46
N ASP A 316 -27.82 6.57 -4.58
CA ASP A 316 -27.00 7.44 -5.42
C ASP A 316 -25.59 7.61 -4.86
N TYR A 317 -25.48 7.83 -3.54
CA TYR A 317 -24.21 7.93 -2.84
C TYR A 317 -23.37 6.67 -3.05
N TYR A 318 -23.93 5.51 -2.74
CA TYR A 318 -23.22 4.23 -2.73
C TYR A 318 -22.77 3.81 -4.13
N MET A 319 -23.66 3.90 -5.11
CA MET A 319 -23.34 3.56 -6.50
C MET A 319 -22.29 4.50 -7.08
N THR A 320 -22.44 5.81 -6.85
CA THR A 320 -21.46 6.79 -7.34
C THR A 320 -20.10 6.59 -6.68
N LYS A 321 -20.09 6.35 -5.37
CA LYS A 321 -18.87 6.06 -4.62
C LYS A 321 -18.19 4.78 -5.11
N GLY A 322 -18.94 3.67 -5.20
CA GLY A 322 -18.40 2.37 -5.62
C GLY A 322 -17.88 2.36 -7.05
N ILE A 323 -18.54 3.04 -7.99
CA ILE A 323 -18.05 3.20 -9.37
C ILE A 323 -16.79 4.09 -9.39
N ARG A 324 -16.81 5.22 -8.68
CA ARG A 324 -15.66 6.15 -8.61
C ARG A 324 -14.43 5.51 -7.95
N GLU A 325 -14.65 4.66 -6.96
CA GLU A 325 -13.59 3.94 -6.24
C GLU A 325 -13.20 2.62 -6.93
N GLY A 326 -13.79 2.30 -8.09
CA GLY A 326 -13.46 1.11 -8.88
C GLY A 326 -13.91 -0.21 -8.24
N LEU A 327 -14.76 -0.19 -7.21
CA LEU A 327 -15.19 -1.38 -6.48
C LEU A 327 -16.03 -2.32 -7.37
N PHE A 328 -16.80 -1.75 -8.28
CA PHE A 328 -17.58 -2.43 -9.31
C PHE A 328 -17.95 -1.44 -10.41
N TYR A 329 -18.35 -1.95 -11.57
CA TYR A 329 -18.94 -1.14 -12.64
C TYR A 329 -20.29 -1.71 -13.09
N ILE A 330 -21.08 -0.86 -13.75
CA ILE A 330 -22.34 -1.24 -14.37
C ILE A 330 -22.02 -1.80 -15.76
N ALA A 331 -22.09 -3.12 -15.91
CA ALA A 331 -21.86 -3.81 -17.17
C ALA A 331 -23.07 -3.69 -18.11
N ASP A 332 -24.28 -3.63 -17.56
CA ASP A 332 -25.52 -3.46 -18.30
C ASP A 332 -26.65 -2.91 -17.39
N TYR A 333 -27.71 -2.37 -17.98
CA TYR A 333 -28.86 -1.81 -17.25
C TYR A 333 -30.19 -2.02 -17.99
N GLU A 334 -31.26 -2.22 -17.22
CA GLU A 334 -32.61 -2.36 -17.75
C GLU A 334 -33.67 -1.67 -16.89
N SER A 335 -34.76 -1.27 -17.54
CA SER A 335 -35.96 -0.82 -16.84
C SER A 335 -36.59 -1.98 -16.07
N GLY A 336 -36.99 -1.68 -14.84
CA GLY A 336 -37.64 -2.64 -13.95
C GLY A 336 -39.14 -2.40 -13.81
N GLN A 337 -39.73 -3.13 -12.86
CA GLN A 337 -41.10 -2.90 -12.41
C GLN A 337 -41.10 -1.85 -11.29
N PRO A 338 -42.23 -1.18 -11.01
CA PRO A 338 -42.31 -0.16 -9.95
C PRO A 338 -41.81 -0.63 -8.57
N ARG A 339 -41.94 -1.94 -8.27
CA ARG A 339 -41.43 -2.55 -7.03
C ARG A 339 -39.89 -2.57 -6.92
N HIS A 340 -39.16 -2.34 -8.00
CA HIS A 340 -37.70 -2.29 -8.02
C HIS A 340 -37.14 -0.91 -7.63
N GLY A 341 -38.01 0.03 -7.25
CA GLY A 341 -37.62 1.35 -6.76
C GLY A 341 -37.46 2.37 -7.88
N ARG A 342 -36.75 3.47 -7.63
CA ARG A 342 -36.55 4.57 -8.61
C ARG A 342 -35.35 4.38 -9.53
N GLY A 343 -34.47 3.42 -9.21
CA GLY A 343 -33.20 3.20 -9.90
C GLY A 343 -32.10 4.19 -9.52
N TYR A 344 -30.87 3.91 -9.95
CA TYR A 344 -29.71 4.77 -9.71
C TYR A 344 -29.90 6.14 -10.39
N LEU A 345 -29.59 7.23 -9.69
CA LEU A 345 -29.83 8.63 -10.08
C LEU A 345 -31.29 8.96 -10.37
N GLY A 346 -32.24 8.16 -9.88
CA GLY A 346 -33.67 8.31 -10.17
C GLY A 346 -34.03 8.00 -11.62
N LYS A 347 -33.15 7.32 -12.36
CA LYS A 347 -33.39 6.91 -13.74
C LYS A 347 -34.07 5.55 -13.78
N ARG A 348 -35.20 5.48 -14.46
CA ARG A 348 -36.03 4.26 -14.52
C ARG A 348 -35.30 3.11 -15.22
N GLU A 349 -34.48 3.44 -16.22
CA GLU A 349 -33.65 2.49 -16.94
C GLU A 349 -32.50 1.91 -16.07
N TYR A 350 -32.25 2.46 -14.88
CA TYR A 350 -31.26 1.96 -13.91
C TYR A 350 -31.91 1.27 -12.70
N GLN A 351 -33.11 0.71 -12.86
CA GLN A 351 -33.77 -0.06 -11.80
C GLN A 351 -33.17 -1.46 -11.64
N LEU A 352 -32.76 -2.08 -12.75
CA LEU A 352 -32.08 -3.36 -12.79
C LEU A 352 -30.67 -3.16 -13.34
N LEU A 353 -29.64 -3.61 -12.62
CA LEU A 353 -28.24 -3.44 -13.03
C LEU A 353 -27.55 -4.78 -13.07
N LYS A 354 -26.66 -4.96 -14.06
CA LYS A 354 -25.65 -6.00 -14.05
C LYS A 354 -24.37 -5.39 -13.50
N LEU A 355 -23.95 -5.82 -12.32
CA LEU A 355 -22.74 -5.34 -11.67
C LEU A 355 -21.61 -6.33 -11.90
N GLU A 356 -20.49 -5.82 -12.37
CA GLU A 356 -19.25 -6.60 -12.46
C GLU A 356 -18.28 -6.08 -11.41
N PHE A 357 -17.95 -6.98 -10.48
CA PHE A 357 -16.98 -6.74 -9.42
C PHE A 357 -15.60 -7.08 -9.96
N GLN A 358 -14.64 -6.19 -9.72
CA GLN A 358 -13.26 -6.52 -10.03
C GLN A 358 -12.80 -7.71 -9.17
N ARG A 359 -11.98 -8.57 -9.78
CA ARG A 359 -11.47 -9.78 -9.12
C ARG A 359 -10.47 -9.44 -8.03
#